data_AF-A0A7R9T075-F1
#
_entry.id   AF-A0A7R9T075-F1
#
_cell.length_a   1.000
_cell.length_b   1.000
_cell.length_c   1.000
_cell.angle_alpha   90.00
_cell.angle_beta   90.00
_cell.angle_gamma   90.00
#
_symmetry.space_group_name_H-M   'P 1'
#
loop_
_entity.id
_entity.type
_entity.pdbx_description
1 polymer ?
#
loop_
_entity_poly.entity_id
_entity_poly.type
_entity_poly.pdbx_seq_one_letter_code
_entity_poly.pdbx_strand_id
1 'polypeptide(L)'
;GGTARRTRCARARGDSETMRSRSVGDARDARGTRAATGRAREGCATDNDKTTTTNGDVRTTRGDESAREDARDDYDDDARMRRAGASTSKKRAPIDVKHTREASRTYEALELAFATNGLDATTTTARRRFHFASHPEVGTWPKTYAEMGMPSDCARLVILTMEDAPAIVSATERATRELMRLCGTTMDAYAPGRGSLHVTLFHLSRTFEYVRTPVEFASAATLPPNAPNAREDAVAYEESAVAEALRGCGECELEVDRVCLAPSGCLILCFNDVHGNVQTIRERLARSAVGAARAQNDTVHCTLARLFVRSDGFQMDPECARAVHAMCATVTSALRGARFKARSATYCVERTFSHCDGRRARISLG
;
A
#
# COMPACT_ATOMS: atom_id res chain seq x y z
N GLY A 1 1.32 59.49 -48.04
CA GLY A 1 1.23 59.39 -46.57
C GLY A 1 1.38 57.94 -46.16
N GLY A 2 2.10 57.66 -45.08
CA GLY A 2 2.19 56.34 -44.46
C GLY A 2 3.49 55.58 -44.73
N THR A 3 4.51 55.89 -43.93
CA THR A 3 5.90 55.41 -43.94
C THR A 3 6.11 53.97 -43.46
N ALA A 4 7.16 53.37 -43.99
CA ALA A 4 7.76 52.08 -43.64
C ALA A 4 8.27 51.97 -42.18
N ARG A 5 8.47 50.73 -41.70
CA ARG A 5 9.75 50.27 -41.10
C ARG A 5 9.79 48.77 -40.78
N ARG A 6 10.79 48.10 -41.34
CA ARG A 6 11.43 46.88 -40.82
C ARG A 6 12.52 47.30 -39.82
N THR A 7 12.77 46.51 -38.78
CA THR A 7 14.10 46.40 -38.17
C THR A 7 14.31 45.06 -37.45
N ARG A 8 15.56 44.59 -37.53
CA ARG A 8 16.13 43.34 -37.00
C ARG A 8 16.68 43.51 -35.57
N CYS A 9 16.87 42.36 -34.92
CA CYS A 9 17.93 41.93 -33.98
C CYS A 9 18.38 42.83 -32.80
N ALA A 10 18.47 42.22 -31.60
CA ALA A 10 19.73 42.07 -30.84
C ALA A 10 19.58 41.11 -29.64
N ARG A 11 20.59 40.23 -29.47
CA ARG A 11 20.94 39.49 -28.24
C ARG A 11 21.48 40.46 -27.19
N ALA A 12 21.28 40.17 -25.91
CA ALA A 12 22.24 40.51 -24.86
C ALA A 12 22.21 39.45 -23.74
N ARG A 13 23.39 38.92 -23.43
CA ARG A 13 23.73 38.17 -22.21
C ARG A 13 23.93 39.18 -21.07
N GLY A 14 23.67 38.75 -19.84
CA GLY A 14 24.06 39.46 -18.63
C GLY A 14 24.20 38.47 -17.48
N ASP A 15 25.44 38.09 -17.19
CA ASP A 15 25.87 37.52 -15.90
C ASP A 15 26.13 38.68 -14.93
N SER A 16 25.71 38.55 -13.66
CA SER A 16 26.54 38.93 -12.51
C SER A 16 25.86 38.69 -11.15
N GLU A 17 26.63 38.02 -10.29
CA GLU A 17 26.81 38.22 -8.84
C GLU A 17 25.61 38.13 -7.88
N THR A 18 25.72 37.23 -6.90
CA THR A 18 25.27 37.53 -5.55
C THR A 18 26.14 36.87 -4.49
N MET A 19 26.21 37.58 -3.37
CA MET A 19 27.26 37.58 -2.36
C MET A 19 27.27 36.37 -1.43
N ARG A 20 28.47 36.14 -0.89
CA ARG A 20 28.74 35.51 0.40
C ARG A 20 27.92 36.15 1.53
N SER A 21 27.46 35.38 2.52
CA SER A 21 28.10 35.38 3.86
C SER A 21 27.26 34.70 4.97
N ARG A 22 28.02 34.05 5.87
CA ARG A 22 27.86 33.93 7.33
C ARG A 22 26.90 32.89 7.93
N SER A 23 27.57 31.80 8.35
CA SER A 23 27.31 30.98 9.53
C SER A 23 27.69 31.71 10.84
N VAL A 24 26.76 31.76 11.79
CA VAL A 24 26.89 31.94 13.27
C VAL A 24 25.59 31.28 13.81
N GLY A 25 25.51 30.39 14.79
CA GLY A 25 26.28 30.21 16.02
C GLY A 25 25.32 30.41 17.21
N ASP A 26 25.01 29.31 17.90
CA ASP A 26 24.67 29.17 19.32
C ASP A 26 23.30 29.50 19.98
N ALA A 27 22.92 28.50 20.80
CA ALA A 27 22.46 28.55 22.20
C ALA A 27 20.99 28.85 22.60
N ARG A 28 20.37 27.80 23.17
CA ARG A 28 19.75 27.67 24.51
C ARG A 28 18.88 28.81 25.08
N ASP A 29 17.62 28.47 25.38
CA ASP A 29 16.96 28.57 26.71
C ASP A 29 15.48 28.13 26.54
N ALA A 30 14.93 27.11 27.20
CA ALA A 30 14.64 26.86 28.61
C ALA A 30 13.39 27.59 29.16
N ARG A 31 12.46 26.76 29.70
CA ARG A 31 11.28 27.07 30.55
C ARG A 31 10.07 27.64 29.80
N GLY A 32 8.84 27.16 29.97
CA GLY A 32 8.25 26.25 30.95
C GLY A 32 6.94 26.85 31.43
N THR A 33 5.82 26.14 31.35
CA THR A 33 4.65 26.35 32.23
C THR A 33 3.76 25.11 32.25
N ARG A 34 3.39 24.74 33.48
CA ARG A 34 2.55 23.64 33.90
C ARG A 34 1.05 23.98 33.79
N ALA A 35 0.27 22.90 33.81
CA ALA A 35 -1.02 22.70 34.49
C ALA A 35 -2.33 23.18 33.82
N ALA A 36 -3.22 22.21 33.58
CA ALA A 36 -4.52 22.06 34.26
C ALA A 36 -5.25 20.84 33.66
N THR A 37 -5.13 19.65 34.24
CA THR A 37 -6.22 18.97 34.99
C THR A 37 -7.64 19.46 34.73
N GLY A 38 -8.45 18.61 34.10
CA GLY A 38 -9.91 18.72 34.06
C GLY A 38 -10.55 17.37 33.78
N ARG A 39 -10.79 16.59 34.85
CA ARG A 39 -11.70 15.44 34.86
C ARG A 39 -13.13 15.99 34.89
N ALA A 40 -13.99 15.49 34.01
CA ALA A 40 -15.43 15.42 34.26
C ALA A 40 -15.90 14.02 33.86
N ARG A 41 -16.41 13.30 34.87
CA ARG A 41 -17.22 12.09 34.78
C ARG A 41 -18.70 12.50 34.84
N GLU A 42 -19.56 11.50 34.63
CA GLU A 42 -21.04 11.51 34.61
C GLU A 42 -21.58 11.65 33.18
N GLY A 43 -22.27 10.68 32.57
CA GLY A 43 -22.94 9.49 33.08
C GLY A 43 -24.42 9.57 32.69
N CYS A 44 -24.89 8.73 31.76
CA CYS A 44 -26.26 8.22 31.81
C CYS A 44 -26.40 6.97 30.94
N ALA A 45 -27.02 5.97 31.55
CA ALA A 45 -27.27 4.64 31.03
C ALA A 45 -28.49 4.61 30.11
N THR A 46 -28.54 3.62 29.22
CA THR A 46 -29.76 2.85 28.96
C THR A 46 -29.36 1.41 28.60
N ASP A 47 -29.76 0.50 29.48
CA ASP A 47 -30.02 -0.92 29.19
C ASP A 47 -31.06 -0.99 28.04
N ASN A 48 -31.22 -2.07 27.25
CA ASN A 48 -31.28 -3.45 27.68
C ASN A 48 -31.34 -4.40 26.46
N ASP A 49 -31.04 -5.66 26.75
CA ASP A 49 -31.66 -6.86 26.20
C ASP A 49 -31.07 -7.52 24.93
N LYS A 50 -30.41 -8.66 25.16
CA LYS A 50 -30.63 -9.89 24.38
C LYS A 50 -30.13 -11.11 25.14
N THR A 51 -31.07 -11.79 25.76
CA THR A 51 -31.04 -13.21 26.15
C THR A 51 -30.43 -14.11 25.08
N THR A 52 -29.54 -15.03 25.48
CA THR A 52 -29.43 -16.33 24.81
C THR A 52 -29.06 -17.40 25.83
N THR A 53 -29.94 -18.38 25.94
CA THR A 53 -29.89 -19.61 26.72
C THR A 53 -28.81 -20.57 26.22
N THR A 54 -28.03 -21.15 27.14
CA THR A 54 -27.42 -22.47 26.95
C THR A 54 -27.52 -23.29 28.25
N ASN A 55 -28.01 -24.51 28.10
CA ASN A 55 -28.12 -25.54 29.11
C ASN A 55 -26.77 -26.21 29.41
N GLY A 56 -26.61 -26.64 30.66
CA GLY A 56 -25.95 -27.90 31.05
C GLY A 56 -24.43 -27.86 31.21
N ASP A 57 -23.93 -27.76 32.44
CA ASP A 57 -23.52 -28.97 33.17
C ASP A 57 -23.11 -28.66 34.61
N VAL A 58 -23.63 -29.47 35.52
CA VAL A 58 -23.31 -29.47 36.96
C VAL A 58 -22.51 -30.74 37.24
N ARG A 59 -21.25 -30.60 37.68
CA ARG A 59 -20.81 -31.24 38.93
C ARG A 59 -19.47 -30.71 39.46
N THR A 60 -19.54 -30.47 40.76
CA THR A 60 -18.60 -30.01 41.79
C THR A 60 -17.36 -30.88 42.00
N THR A 61 -16.25 -30.28 42.46
CA THR A 61 -15.59 -30.63 43.74
C THR A 61 -14.71 -29.48 44.27
N ARG A 62 -14.77 -29.31 45.59
CA ARG A 62 -14.05 -28.38 46.49
C ARG A 62 -12.55 -28.69 46.60
N GLY A 63 -11.78 -27.67 46.99
CA GLY A 63 -10.47 -27.79 47.66
C GLY A 63 -9.85 -26.43 47.94
N ASP A 64 -10.03 -25.92 49.16
CA ASP A 64 -9.25 -24.83 49.78
C ASP A 64 -7.76 -25.21 49.83
N GLU A 65 -6.86 -24.24 49.64
CA GLU A 65 -5.92 -23.79 50.68
C GLU A 65 -4.95 -22.70 50.17
N SER A 66 -4.66 -21.80 51.10
CA SER A 66 -3.87 -20.58 51.03
C SER A 66 -2.35 -20.80 50.95
N ALA A 67 -1.65 -19.99 50.18
CA ALA A 67 -0.35 -19.44 50.59
C ALA A 67 0.02 -18.21 49.74
N ARG A 68 0.43 -17.15 50.44
CA ARG A 68 1.03 -15.93 49.89
C ARG A 68 2.47 -16.25 49.50
N GLU A 69 2.95 -15.74 48.38
CA GLU A 69 4.36 -15.42 48.18
C GLU A 69 4.50 -14.32 47.11
N ASP A 70 5.07 -13.21 47.55
CA ASP A 70 5.53 -12.10 46.72
C ASP A 70 6.77 -12.53 45.93
N ALA A 71 6.74 -12.37 44.60
CA ALA A 71 7.96 -12.20 43.81
C ALA A 71 7.63 -11.36 42.57
N ARG A 72 8.10 -10.11 42.60
CA ARG A 72 8.44 -9.37 41.39
C ARG A 72 9.62 -10.11 40.75
N ASP A 73 9.62 -10.24 39.42
CA ASP A 73 10.80 -10.01 38.57
C ASP A 73 10.45 -10.22 37.08
N ASP A 74 10.76 -9.16 36.32
CA ASP A 74 11.29 -9.08 34.96
C ASP A 74 10.73 -9.90 33.77
N TYR A 75 10.29 -9.11 32.77
CA TYR A 75 10.45 -9.29 31.32
C TYR A 75 10.90 -10.68 30.83
N ASP A 76 9.95 -11.48 30.35
CA ASP A 76 10.22 -12.73 29.63
C ASP A 76 9.59 -12.68 28.21
N ASP A 77 10.12 -11.79 27.36
CA ASP A 77 9.78 -11.69 25.92
C ASP A 77 10.82 -12.41 25.03
N ASP A 78 11.86 -13.01 25.61
CA ASP A 78 12.95 -13.68 24.89
C ASP A 78 12.74 -15.21 24.72
N ALA A 79 11.81 -15.82 25.46
CA ALA A 79 11.56 -17.27 25.37
C ALA A 79 10.83 -17.69 24.08
N ARG A 80 10.23 -16.76 23.32
CA ARG A 80 9.51 -17.07 22.07
C ARG A 80 10.43 -17.21 20.84
N MET A 81 11.70 -16.81 20.94
CA MET A 81 12.67 -16.90 19.83
C MET A 81 13.55 -18.17 19.82
N ARG A 82 13.42 -19.08 20.81
CA ARG A 82 14.31 -20.27 20.93
C ARG A 82 13.62 -21.64 20.80
N ARG A 83 12.60 -21.75 19.94
CA ARG A 83 12.05 -23.05 19.51
C ARG A 83 11.98 -23.19 17.99
N ALA A 84 13.07 -22.84 17.31
CA ALA A 84 13.34 -23.24 15.92
C ALA A 84 14.30 -24.45 15.94
N GLY A 85 13.79 -25.59 16.38
CA GLY A 85 14.56 -26.83 16.46
C GLY A 85 13.61 -28.02 16.47
N ALA A 86 13.60 -28.73 15.35
CA ALA A 86 12.83 -29.94 15.03
C ALA A 86 11.31 -29.75 14.84
N SER A 87 10.83 -30.04 13.61
CA SER A 87 9.83 -31.11 13.40
C SER A 87 9.01 -30.90 12.12
N THR A 88 9.14 -31.87 11.22
CA THR A 88 8.20 -32.28 10.16
C THR A 88 7.95 -31.30 9.00
N SER A 89 8.14 -31.83 7.79
CA SER A 89 7.57 -31.34 6.54
C SER A 89 6.03 -31.29 6.64
N LYS A 90 5.51 -30.26 7.32
CA LYS A 90 4.12 -29.87 7.19
C LYS A 90 3.98 -29.34 5.77
N LYS A 91 3.22 -30.05 4.92
CA LYS A 91 2.78 -29.54 3.62
C LYS A 91 2.31 -28.09 3.84
N ARG A 92 3.07 -27.12 3.31
CA ARG A 92 2.68 -25.71 3.38
C ARG A 92 1.34 -25.57 2.69
N ALA A 93 0.39 -24.87 3.31
CA ALA A 93 -0.89 -24.56 2.68
C ALA A 93 -0.64 -23.83 1.35
N PRO A 94 -1.44 -24.11 0.31
CA PRO A 94 -1.29 -23.47 -0.99
C PRO A 94 -1.49 -21.95 -0.88
N ILE A 95 -0.84 -21.20 -1.76
CA ILE A 95 -1.05 -19.75 -1.89
C ILE A 95 -2.47 -19.53 -2.40
N ASP A 96 -3.22 -18.66 -1.73
CA ASP A 96 -4.61 -18.38 -2.04
C ASP A 96 -4.68 -17.29 -3.12
N VAL A 97 -4.90 -17.72 -4.37
CA VAL A 97 -5.14 -16.81 -5.50
C VAL A 97 -6.62 -16.82 -5.83
N LYS A 98 -7.30 -15.70 -5.52
CA LYS A 98 -8.70 -15.51 -5.93
C LYS A 98 -8.83 -15.35 -7.43
N HIS A 99 -9.92 -15.87 -7.98
CA HIS A 99 -10.19 -15.82 -9.41
C HIS A 99 -10.52 -14.38 -9.82
N THR A 100 -9.83 -13.86 -10.85
CA THR A 100 -10.06 -12.49 -11.37
C THR A 100 -11.49 -12.21 -11.83
N ARG A 101 -12.27 -13.23 -12.22
CA ARG A 101 -13.69 -13.08 -12.61
C ARG A 101 -14.59 -12.64 -11.47
N GLU A 102 -14.16 -12.84 -10.22
CA GLU A 102 -14.91 -12.45 -9.04
C GLU A 102 -14.59 -11.02 -8.59
N ALA A 103 -13.57 -10.39 -9.18
CA ALA A 103 -13.08 -9.08 -8.76
C ALA A 103 -14.15 -7.99 -8.85
N SER A 104 -15.05 -8.04 -9.85
CA SER A 104 -16.14 -7.08 -10.02
C SER A 104 -17.09 -7.05 -8.82
N ARG A 105 -17.40 -8.21 -8.23
CA ARG A 105 -18.23 -8.30 -7.01
C ARG A 105 -17.53 -7.64 -5.82
N THR A 106 -16.22 -7.83 -5.71
CA THR A 106 -15.42 -7.16 -4.68
C THR A 106 -15.42 -5.64 -4.88
N TYR A 107 -15.31 -5.15 -6.12
CA TYR A 107 -15.39 -3.72 -6.41
C TYR A 107 -16.74 -3.11 -6.03
N GLU A 108 -17.83 -3.80 -6.36
CA GLU A 108 -19.19 -3.40 -5.98
C GLU A 108 -19.35 -3.33 -4.47
N ALA A 109 -18.85 -4.33 -3.75
CA ALA A 109 -18.90 -4.35 -2.28
C ALA A 109 -18.10 -3.18 -1.68
N LEU A 110 -16.92 -2.87 -2.23
CA LEU A 110 -16.10 -1.73 -1.77
C LEU A 110 -16.78 -0.39 -2.03
N GLU A 111 -17.31 -0.19 -3.23
CA GLU A 111 -18.02 1.02 -3.62
C GLU A 111 -19.26 1.24 -2.76
N LEU A 112 -20.07 0.19 -2.57
CA LEU A 112 -21.27 0.25 -1.73
C LEU A 112 -20.92 0.51 -0.27
N ALA A 113 -19.88 -0.15 0.26
CA ALA A 113 -19.45 0.04 1.64
C ALA A 113 -19.02 1.50 1.89
N PHE A 114 -18.28 2.11 0.96
CA PHE A 114 -17.91 3.51 1.05
C PHE A 114 -19.11 4.44 0.90
N ALA A 115 -19.98 4.20 -0.10
CA ALA A 115 -21.16 5.03 -0.31
C ALA A 115 -22.12 5.01 0.90
N THR A 116 -22.18 3.89 1.62
CA THR A 116 -23.06 3.72 2.78
C THR A 116 -22.45 4.26 4.06
N ASN A 117 -21.16 3.98 4.32
CA ASN A 117 -20.53 4.20 5.63
C ASN A 117 -19.40 5.23 5.61
N GLY A 118 -19.01 5.74 4.44
CA GLY A 118 -17.83 6.58 4.29
C GLY A 118 -16.53 5.81 4.53
N LEU A 119 -15.55 6.50 5.12
CA LEU A 119 -14.24 5.92 5.43
C LEU A 119 -14.28 5.11 6.72
N ASP A 120 -13.59 3.97 6.73
CA ASP A 120 -13.39 3.16 7.92
C ASP A 120 -12.12 3.63 8.66
N ALA A 121 -12.31 4.35 9.77
CA ALA A 121 -11.21 4.88 10.58
C ALA A 121 -10.25 3.79 11.09
N THR A 122 -10.69 2.54 11.25
CA THR A 122 -9.85 1.43 11.74
C THR A 122 -8.85 0.94 10.70
N THR A 123 -9.11 1.21 9.42
CA THR A 123 -8.25 0.81 8.30
C THR A 123 -7.11 1.80 8.03
N THR A 124 -7.05 2.93 8.76
CA THR A 124 -6.03 4.00 8.64
C THR A 124 -4.64 3.61 9.12
N THR A 125 -4.41 2.32 9.43
CA THR A 125 -3.12 1.73 9.80
C THR A 125 -1.96 2.10 8.86
N ALA A 126 -2.25 2.42 7.59
CA ALA A 126 -1.26 2.89 6.63
C ALA A 126 -0.62 4.23 7.01
N ARG A 127 -1.26 5.09 7.81
CA ARG A 127 -0.75 6.42 8.20
C ARG A 127 0.68 6.34 8.75
N ARG A 128 1.01 5.34 9.56
CA ARG A 128 2.38 5.17 10.12
C ARG A 128 3.50 5.06 9.07
N ARG A 129 3.15 4.66 7.84
CA ARG A 129 4.06 4.42 6.71
C ARG A 129 4.24 5.66 5.81
N PHE A 130 3.68 6.79 6.20
CA PHE A 130 3.79 8.06 5.48
C PHE A 130 4.33 9.15 6.41
N HIS A 131 5.00 10.10 5.79
CA HIS A 131 5.31 11.40 6.37
C HIS A 131 4.15 12.36 6.08
N PHE A 132 3.85 13.21 7.06
CA PHE A 132 2.83 14.25 6.96
C PHE A 132 3.49 15.54 7.42
N ALA A 133 3.75 16.44 6.49
CA ALA A 133 4.35 17.71 6.83
C ALA A 133 3.35 18.85 6.65
N SER A 134 3.34 19.72 7.65
CA SER A 134 2.64 20.99 7.63
C SER A 134 3.55 22.07 7.04
N HIS A 135 2.96 23.21 6.70
CA HIS A 135 3.67 24.39 6.19
C HIS A 135 5.00 24.66 6.93
N PRO A 136 6.10 24.99 6.21
CA PRO A 136 6.19 25.31 4.78
C PRO A 136 6.36 24.10 3.84
N GLU A 137 6.73 22.94 4.37
CA GLU A 137 6.90 21.69 3.62
C GLU A 137 5.53 20.99 3.50
N VAL A 138 4.61 21.54 2.70
CA VAL A 138 3.25 20.98 2.62
C VAL A 138 3.26 19.67 1.82
N GLY A 139 2.83 18.56 2.43
CA GLY A 139 2.59 17.33 1.67
C GLY A 139 2.45 16.04 2.48
N THR A 140 2.03 14.98 1.79
CA THR A 140 2.05 13.61 2.28
C THR A 140 2.89 12.77 1.32
N TRP A 141 3.87 12.02 1.84
CA TRP A 141 4.70 11.13 1.03
C TRP A 141 5.08 9.85 1.78
N PRO A 142 5.27 8.72 1.09
CA PRO A 142 5.58 7.45 1.73
C PRO A 142 6.99 7.46 2.34
N LYS A 143 7.15 6.69 3.43
CA LYS A 143 8.44 6.37 4.03
C LYS A 143 9.16 5.30 3.22
N THR A 144 10.48 5.36 3.20
CA THR A 144 11.34 4.25 2.81
C THR A 144 11.22 3.10 3.80
N TYR A 145 11.50 1.88 3.35
CA TYR A 145 11.56 0.73 4.25
C TYR A 145 12.65 0.87 5.31
N ALA A 146 13.76 1.53 4.98
CA ALA A 146 14.84 1.82 5.93
C ALA A 146 14.37 2.71 7.09
N GLU A 147 13.63 3.79 6.80
CA GLU A 147 13.04 4.67 7.84
C GLU A 147 12.04 3.94 8.73
N MET A 148 11.44 2.84 8.24
CA MET A 148 10.54 1.99 9.02
C MET A 148 11.27 0.86 9.76
N GLY A 149 12.60 0.80 9.72
CA GLY A 149 13.38 -0.28 10.32
C GLY A 149 13.19 -1.63 9.63
N MET A 150 12.76 -1.63 8.37
CA MET A 150 12.45 -2.84 7.60
C MET A 150 13.57 -3.16 6.60
N PRO A 151 13.76 -4.45 6.25
CA PRO A 151 14.67 -4.83 5.18
C PRO A 151 14.31 -4.13 3.86
N SER A 152 15.30 -3.69 3.10
CA SER A 152 15.07 -2.94 1.85
C SER A 152 14.52 -3.81 0.70
N ASP A 153 14.26 -5.10 0.93
CA ASP A 153 13.63 -6.05 0.01
C ASP A 153 12.34 -6.62 0.61
N CYS A 154 11.77 -5.98 1.64
CA CYS A 154 10.61 -6.53 2.32
C CYS A 154 9.33 -6.53 1.49
N ALA A 155 9.27 -5.72 0.43
CA ALA A 155 8.20 -5.74 -0.56
C ALA A 155 8.77 -6.05 -1.94
N ARG A 156 8.35 -7.19 -2.49
CA ARG A 156 8.74 -7.66 -3.81
C ARG A 156 7.48 -8.13 -4.53
N LEU A 157 7.26 -7.65 -5.74
CA LEU A 157 6.01 -7.87 -6.45
C LEU A 157 6.20 -7.91 -7.97
N VAL A 158 5.24 -8.53 -8.63
CA VAL A 158 5.09 -8.51 -10.09
C VAL A 158 3.95 -7.57 -10.43
N ILE A 159 4.19 -6.62 -11.32
CA ILE A 159 3.25 -5.56 -11.68
C ILE A 159 3.09 -5.40 -13.20
N LEU A 160 1.97 -4.81 -13.61
CA LEU A 160 1.83 -4.17 -14.92
C LEU A 160 1.94 -2.66 -14.73
N THR A 161 2.81 -2.01 -15.48
CA THR A 161 2.92 -0.55 -15.46
C THR A 161 1.81 0.07 -16.30
N MET A 162 1.33 1.25 -15.91
CA MET A 162 0.32 1.99 -16.67
C MET A 162 0.93 2.88 -17.78
N GLU A 163 2.23 2.74 -18.07
CA GLU A 163 2.96 3.57 -19.04
C GLU A 163 2.37 3.47 -20.46
N ASP A 164 1.89 2.29 -20.84
CA ASP A 164 1.29 2.01 -22.15
C ASP A 164 -0.21 2.40 -22.23
N ALA A 165 -0.74 3.08 -21.20
CA ALA A 165 -2.15 3.50 -21.10
C ALA A 165 -2.33 5.02 -20.87
N PRO A 166 -1.69 5.91 -21.66
CA PRO A 166 -1.60 7.34 -21.36
C PRO A 166 -2.96 8.05 -21.28
N ALA A 167 -3.95 7.63 -22.06
CA ALA A 167 -5.31 8.20 -22.04
C ALA A 167 -6.03 7.88 -20.73
N ILE A 168 -5.98 6.62 -20.28
CA ILE A 168 -6.54 6.17 -19.00
C ILE A 168 -5.84 6.90 -17.85
N VAL A 169 -4.50 6.92 -17.86
CA VAL A 169 -3.69 7.63 -16.85
C VAL A 169 -4.12 9.10 -16.73
N SER A 170 -4.20 9.81 -17.86
CA SER A 170 -4.53 11.25 -17.85
C SER A 170 -5.96 11.53 -17.36
N ALA A 171 -6.91 10.61 -17.60
CA ALA A 171 -8.25 10.71 -17.04
C ALA A 171 -8.26 10.45 -15.53
N THR A 172 -7.52 9.45 -15.07
CA THR A 172 -7.41 9.17 -13.62
C THR A 172 -6.68 10.25 -12.85
N GLU A 173 -5.70 10.94 -13.43
CA GLU A 173 -5.07 12.09 -12.78
C GLU A 173 -6.06 13.25 -12.56
N ARG A 174 -7.00 13.46 -13.49
CA ARG A 174 -8.07 14.44 -13.29
C ARG A 174 -8.95 14.04 -12.11
N ALA A 175 -9.28 12.77 -12.00
CA ALA A 175 -10.03 12.23 -10.85
C ALA A 175 -9.26 12.42 -9.53
N THR A 176 -7.96 12.14 -9.51
CA THR A 176 -7.11 12.34 -8.34
C THR A 176 -7.00 13.81 -7.93
N ARG A 177 -6.87 14.74 -8.89
CA ARG A 177 -6.89 16.18 -8.59
C ARG A 177 -8.23 16.64 -8.03
N GLU A 178 -9.32 16.13 -8.59
CA GLU A 178 -10.66 16.46 -8.10
C GLU A 178 -10.91 15.90 -6.70
N LEU A 179 -10.44 14.68 -6.41
CA LEU A 179 -10.46 14.13 -5.06
C LEU A 179 -9.71 15.05 -4.07
N MET A 180 -8.51 15.50 -4.43
CA MET A 180 -7.72 16.43 -3.61
C MET A 180 -8.43 17.78 -3.44
N ARG A 181 -9.16 18.27 -4.44
CA ARG A 181 -9.96 19.49 -4.33
C ARG A 181 -11.12 19.32 -3.35
N LEU A 182 -11.80 18.17 -3.40
CA LEU A 182 -12.94 17.85 -2.53
C LEU A 182 -12.54 17.60 -1.08
N CYS A 183 -11.38 16.97 -0.85
CA CYS A 183 -10.97 16.48 0.46
C CYS A 183 -9.78 17.23 1.07
N GLY A 184 -9.07 18.06 0.32
CA GLY A 184 -7.74 18.57 0.73
C GLY A 184 -7.73 19.51 1.92
N THR A 185 -8.89 20.08 2.29
CA THR A 185 -9.03 20.89 3.51
C THR A 185 -9.28 20.02 4.75
N THR A 186 -9.86 18.83 4.56
CA THR A 186 -10.39 17.96 5.63
C THR A 186 -9.58 16.69 5.83
N MET A 187 -8.78 16.29 4.84
CA MET A 187 -8.06 15.03 4.81
C MET A 187 -6.64 15.23 4.28
N ASP A 188 -5.71 14.43 4.79
CA ASP A 188 -4.39 14.31 4.15
C ASP A 188 -4.53 13.37 2.93
N ALA A 189 -3.79 13.64 1.86
CA ALA A 189 -3.86 12.86 0.64
C ALA A 189 -2.48 12.62 0.02
N TYR A 190 -2.25 11.39 -0.41
CA TYR A 190 -1.11 11.01 -1.24
C TYR A 190 -1.59 10.54 -2.61
N ALA A 191 -0.96 11.03 -3.67
CA ALA A 191 -1.10 10.49 -5.01
C ALA A 191 0.26 10.09 -5.57
N PRO A 192 0.43 8.83 -6.03
CA PRO A 192 1.62 8.45 -6.77
C PRO A 192 1.74 9.23 -8.08
N GLY A 193 2.97 9.53 -8.48
CA GLY A 193 3.25 10.09 -9.80
C GLY A 193 2.98 9.09 -10.93
N ARG A 194 2.88 9.58 -12.17
CA ARG A 194 2.57 8.77 -13.37
C ARG A 194 3.42 7.51 -13.51
N GLY A 195 4.73 7.64 -13.31
CA GLY A 195 5.69 6.54 -13.43
C GLY A 195 5.56 5.45 -12.36
N SER A 196 4.72 5.68 -11.35
CA SER A 196 4.50 4.77 -10.23
C SER A 196 3.10 4.13 -10.26
N LEU A 197 2.25 4.51 -11.22
CA LEU A 197 0.94 3.89 -11.42
C LEU A 197 1.11 2.49 -12.01
N HIS A 198 0.54 1.50 -11.33
CA HIS A 198 0.70 0.11 -11.68
C HIS A 198 -0.47 -0.74 -11.16
N VAL A 199 -0.66 -1.89 -11.80
CA VAL A 199 -1.55 -2.96 -11.33
C VAL A 199 -0.67 -4.05 -10.70
N THR A 200 -0.88 -4.35 -9.43
CA THR A 200 -0.17 -5.47 -8.79
C THR A 200 -0.79 -6.79 -9.24
N LEU A 201 0.02 -7.67 -9.85
CA LEU A 201 -0.41 -9.02 -10.21
C LEU A 201 -0.21 -9.98 -9.03
N PHE A 202 0.96 -9.92 -8.40
CA PHE A 202 1.35 -10.91 -7.41
C PHE A 202 2.40 -10.35 -6.44
N HIS A 203 2.26 -10.67 -5.15
CA HIS A 203 3.24 -10.33 -4.13
C HIS A 203 4.11 -11.54 -3.81
N LEU A 204 5.42 -11.42 -4.01
CA LEU A 204 6.39 -12.39 -3.53
C LEU A 204 6.72 -12.14 -2.06
N SER A 205 6.78 -10.88 -1.64
CA SER A 205 6.91 -10.51 -0.23
C SER A 205 6.12 -9.24 0.06
N ARG A 206 5.59 -9.12 1.28
CA ARG A 206 4.82 -7.95 1.75
C ARG A 206 5.32 -7.47 3.10
N THR A 207 5.05 -6.21 3.42
CA THR A 207 5.53 -5.58 4.67
C THR A 207 5.05 -6.25 5.97
N PHE A 208 3.92 -6.95 5.94
CA PHE A 208 3.33 -7.63 7.11
C PHE A 208 3.42 -9.16 7.01
N GLU A 209 3.93 -9.66 5.88
CA GLU A 209 4.26 -11.07 5.65
C GLU A 209 5.61 -11.05 4.94
N TYR A 210 6.65 -10.62 5.67
CA TYR A 210 7.98 -10.52 5.10
C TYR A 210 8.52 -11.93 4.87
N VAL A 211 8.79 -12.23 3.60
CA VAL A 211 9.30 -13.54 3.23
C VAL A 211 10.80 -13.40 2.95
N ARG A 212 11.61 -13.82 3.93
CA ARG A 212 13.09 -13.82 3.94
C ARG A 212 13.74 -14.69 2.84
N THR A 213 12.90 -15.32 2.02
CA THR A 213 13.10 -16.68 1.55
C THR A 213 13.98 -16.91 0.32
N PRO A 214 14.36 -15.94 -0.53
CA PRO A 214 15.20 -16.34 -1.66
C PRO A 214 16.63 -16.75 -1.20
N VAL A 215 17.10 -16.34 0.00
CA VAL A 215 18.36 -16.84 0.60
C VAL A 215 18.18 -18.19 1.31
N GLU A 216 17.09 -18.39 2.06
CA GLU A 216 16.87 -19.65 2.80
C GLU A 216 16.53 -20.83 1.87
N PHE A 217 15.77 -20.63 0.79
CA PHE A 217 15.52 -21.70 -0.19
C PHE A 217 16.69 -21.91 -1.14
N ALA A 218 17.41 -20.86 -1.52
CA ALA A 218 18.67 -21.05 -2.21
C ALA A 218 19.68 -21.77 -1.30
N SER A 219 19.66 -21.63 0.03
CA SER A 219 20.54 -22.42 0.90
C SER A 219 20.20 -23.92 0.96
N ALA A 220 18.96 -24.28 0.63
CA ALA A 220 18.55 -25.68 0.48
C ALA A 220 18.89 -26.27 -0.90
N ALA A 221 19.30 -25.43 -1.88
CA ALA A 221 19.55 -25.89 -3.25
C ALA A 221 20.88 -25.42 -3.90
N THR A 222 21.50 -24.28 -3.53
CA THR A 222 22.69 -23.71 -4.22
C THR A 222 23.42 -22.48 -3.64
N LEU A 223 22.97 -21.73 -2.61
CA LEU A 223 23.64 -20.49 -2.13
C LEU A 223 23.91 -20.46 -0.61
N PRO A 224 25.16 -20.26 -0.14
CA PRO A 224 25.46 -20.15 1.29
C PRO A 224 24.83 -18.90 1.92
N PRO A 225 24.17 -19.01 3.09
CA PRO A 225 23.48 -17.90 3.76
C PRO A 225 24.41 -16.76 4.22
N ASN A 226 25.73 -16.97 4.23
CA ASN A 226 26.74 -15.99 4.64
C ASN A 226 27.60 -15.46 3.48
N ALA A 227 27.19 -15.67 2.23
CA ALA A 227 27.92 -15.11 1.09
C ALA A 227 27.77 -13.58 1.08
N PRO A 228 28.84 -12.81 0.75
CA PRO A 228 28.81 -11.34 0.74
C PRO A 228 27.68 -10.75 -0.11
N ASN A 229 27.24 -11.48 -1.14
CA ASN A 229 26.20 -11.06 -2.10
C ASN A 229 24.92 -11.90 -2.03
N ALA A 230 24.73 -12.71 -0.98
CA ALA A 230 23.64 -13.68 -0.88
C ALA A 230 22.26 -13.07 -1.19
N ARG A 231 22.06 -11.82 -0.78
CA ARG A 231 20.82 -11.08 -1.02
C ARG A 231 20.61 -10.66 -2.48
N GLU A 232 21.66 -10.19 -3.15
CA GLU A 232 21.57 -9.81 -4.56
C GLU A 232 21.39 -11.04 -5.45
N ASP A 233 22.09 -12.13 -5.12
CA ASP A 233 21.97 -13.43 -5.79
C ASP A 233 20.56 -14.01 -5.61
N ALA A 234 19.99 -13.88 -4.41
CA ALA A 234 18.64 -14.29 -4.09
C ALA A 234 17.58 -13.49 -4.89
N VAL A 235 17.74 -12.17 -5.01
CA VAL A 235 16.87 -11.33 -5.84
C VAL A 235 17.01 -11.70 -7.33
N ALA A 236 18.22 -11.95 -7.83
CA ALA A 236 18.45 -12.37 -9.22
C ALA A 236 17.85 -13.76 -9.53
N TYR A 237 17.92 -14.69 -8.56
CA TYR A 237 17.27 -15.99 -8.66
C TYR A 237 15.75 -15.85 -8.69
N GLU A 238 15.16 -15.04 -7.79
CA GLU A 238 13.73 -14.76 -7.76
C GLU A 238 13.26 -14.12 -9.08
N GLU A 239 14.00 -13.14 -9.60
CA GLU A 239 13.76 -12.51 -10.91
C GLU A 239 13.74 -13.55 -12.05
N SER A 240 14.72 -14.47 -12.06
CA SER A 240 14.81 -15.54 -13.07
C SER A 240 13.64 -16.53 -12.96
N ALA A 241 13.24 -16.90 -11.75
CA ALA A 241 12.09 -17.77 -11.50
C ALA A 241 10.76 -17.11 -11.92
N VAL A 242 10.62 -15.81 -11.69
CA VAL A 242 9.48 -15.02 -12.19
C VAL A 242 9.50 -15.00 -13.71
N ALA A 243 10.65 -14.72 -14.34
CA ALA A 243 10.76 -14.72 -15.80
C ALA A 243 10.35 -16.05 -16.42
N GLU A 244 10.77 -17.16 -15.81
CA GLU A 244 10.37 -18.50 -16.25
C GLU A 244 8.87 -18.73 -16.09
N ALA A 245 8.28 -18.36 -14.95
CA ALA A 245 6.85 -18.51 -14.71
C ALA A 245 5.97 -17.69 -15.68
N LEU A 246 6.48 -16.54 -16.12
CA LEU A 246 5.77 -15.63 -17.03
C LEU A 246 5.94 -15.97 -18.52
N ARG A 247 6.89 -16.84 -18.86
CA ARG A 247 7.19 -17.21 -20.24
C ARG A 247 5.96 -17.78 -20.95
N GLY A 248 5.59 -17.18 -22.08
CA GLY A 248 4.45 -17.63 -22.90
C GLY A 248 3.09 -17.51 -22.21
N CYS A 249 2.93 -16.59 -21.26
CA CYS A 249 1.62 -16.23 -20.69
C CYS A 249 0.76 -15.41 -21.68
N GLY A 250 1.35 -14.81 -22.70
CA GLY A 250 0.69 -13.92 -23.65
C GLY A 250 0.42 -12.52 -23.08
N GLU A 251 0.10 -11.58 -23.97
CA GLU A 251 -0.23 -10.20 -23.59
C GLU A 251 -1.43 -10.16 -22.63
N CYS A 252 -1.38 -9.27 -21.63
CA CYS A 252 -2.51 -9.02 -20.74
C CYS A 252 -3.37 -7.87 -21.28
N GLU A 253 -4.64 -8.13 -21.57
CA GLU A 253 -5.62 -7.10 -21.88
C GLU A 253 -6.51 -6.85 -20.67
N LEU A 254 -6.47 -5.62 -20.16
CA LEU A 254 -7.28 -5.18 -19.02
C LEU A 254 -8.27 -4.13 -19.49
N GLU A 255 -9.53 -4.31 -19.09
CA GLU A 255 -10.63 -3.39 -19.37
C GLU A 255 -11.04 -2.67 -18.09
N VAL A 256 -11.20 -1.35 -18.16
CA VAL A 256 -11.66 -0.55 -17.02
C VAL A 256 -13.11 -0.92 -16.69
N ASP A 257 -13.31 -1.38 -15.46
CA ASP A 257 -14.63 -1.67 -14.90
C ASP A 257 -15.23 -0.41 -14.26
N ARG A 258 -14.50 0.15 -13.29
CA ARG A 258 -14.89 1.34 -12.54
C ARG A 258 -13.72 2.01 -11.84
N VAL A 259 -13.97 3.23 -11.38
CA VAL A 259 -13.17 3.94 -10.37
C VAL A 259 -14.02 4.05 -9.12
N CYS A 260 -13.48 3.67 -7.97
CA CYS A 260 -14.18 3.85 -6.69
C CYS A 260 -13.21 4.20 -5.57
N LEU A 261 -13.73 4.82 -4.52
CA LEU A 261 -13.03 4.97 -3.26
C LEU A 261 -13.42 3.80 -2.35
N ALA A 262 -12.44 3.05 -1.86
CA ALA A 262 -12.66 2.03 -0.85
C ALA A 262 -12.78 2.65 0.56
N PRO A 263 -13.45 1.99 1.52
CA PRO A 263 -13.50 2.45 2.90
C PRO A 263 -12.12 2.66 3.53
N SER A 264 -11.09 2.00 2.99
CA SER A 264 -9.69 2.17 3.36
C SER A 264 -9.04 3.50 2.98
N GLY A 265 -9.79 4.39 2.31
CA GLY A 265 -9.29 5.65 1.79
C GLY A 265 -8.53 5.50 0.47
N CYS A 266 -8.45 4.31 -0.12
CA CYS A 266 -7.84 4.10 -1.43
C CYS A 266 -8.78 4.49 -2.55
N LEU A 267 -8.36 5.43 -3.40
CA LEU A 267 -8.96 5.62 -4.71
C LEU A 267 -8.34 4.61 -5.65
N ILE A 268 -9.15 3.73 -6.23
CA ILE A 268 -8.68 2.64 -7.06
C ILE A 268 -9.35 2.66 -8.44
N LEU A 269 -8.53 2.44 -9.47
CA LEU A 269 -8.99 2.10 -10.81
C LEU A 269 -9.07 0.58 -10.91
N CYS A 270 -10.26 0.07 -11.17
CA CYS A 270 -10.59 -1.34 -11.15
C CYS A 270 -10.64 -1.90 -12.57
N PHE A 271 -10.08 -3.11 -12.77
CA PHE A 271 -10.03 -3.76 -14.07
C PHE A 271 -10.70 -5.13 -14.08
N ASN A 272 -11.24 -5.46 -15.25
CA ASN A 272 -11.62 -6.79 -15.67
C ASN A 272 -10.48 -7.41 -16.49
N ASP A 273 -10.17 -8.67 -16.20
CA ASP A 273 -9.21 -9.48 -16.96
C ASP A 273 -9.91 -10.09 -18.18
N VAL A 274 -9.72 -9.49 -19.35
CA VAL A 274 -10.53 -9.75 -20.55
C VAL A 274 -10.37 -11.19 -21.04
N HIS A 275 -9.15 -11.71 -20.99
CA HIS A 275 -8.81 -13.03 -21.52
C HIS A 275 -8.42 -14.06 -20.46
N GLY A 276 -8.30 -13.65 -19.18
CA GLY A 276 -7.86 -14.56 -18.12
C GLY A 276 -6.34 -14.67 -18.00
N ASN A 277 -5.58 -13.83 -18.72
CA ASN A 277 -4.11 -13.89 -18.73
C ASN A 277 -3.54 -13.42 -17.38
N VAL A 278 -4.19 -12.45 -16.72
CA VAL A 278 -3.79 -12.09 -15.36
C VAL A 278 -4.03 -13.24 -14.40
N GLN A 279 -5.18 -13.93 -14.48
CA GLN A 279 -5.41 -15.14 -13.68
C GLN A 279 -4.32 -16.19 -13.92
N THR A 280 -4.03 -16.48 -15.19
CA THR A 280 -3.00 -17.45 -15.59
C THR A 280 -1.63 -17.10 -14.99
N ILE A 281 -1.24 -15.83 -15.08
CA ILE A 281 0.00 -15.35 -14.47
C ILE A 281 0.01 -15.57 -12.96
N ARG A 282 -1.06 -15.19 -12.26
CA ARG A 282 -1.14 -15.32 -10.80
C ARG A 282 -1.06 -16.78 -10.36
N GLU A 283 -1.70 -17.69 -11.07
CA GLU A 283 -1.64 -19.13 -10.80
C GLU A 283 -0.28 -19.74 -11.10
N ARG A 284 0.37 -19.35 -12.21
CA ARG A 284 1.75 -19.80 -12.52
C ARG A 284 2.73 -19.30 -11.48
N LEU A 285 2.64 -18.03 -11.10
CA LEU A 285 3.44 -17.48 -10.02
C LEU A 285 3.15 -18.19 -8.70
N ALA A 286 1.90 -18.49 -8.34
CA ALA A 286 1.60 -19.25 -7.13
C ALA A 286 2.22 -20.66 -7.12
N ARG A 287 2.38 -21.30 -8.29
CA ARG A 287 3.03 -22.62 -8.39
C ARG A 287 4.57 -22.54 -8.36
N SER A 288 5.14 -21.51 -8.96
CA SER A 288 6.59 -21.41 -9.18
C SER A 288 7.31 -20.49 -8.21
N ALA A 289 6.60 -19.55 -7.57
CA ALA A 289 7.19 -18.59 -6.66
C ALA A 289 7.56 -19.24 -5.33
N VAL A 290 8.86 -19.32 -5.11
CA VAL A 290 9.42 -19.85 -3.88
C VAL A 290 9.25 -18.82 -2.76
N GLY A 291 8.46 -19.16 -1.74
CA GLY A 291 8.23 -18.27 -0.60
C GLY A 291 7.42 -17.03 -0.93
N ALA A 292 6.41 -17.13 -1.81
CA ALA A 292 5.50 -16.00 -1.99
C ALA A 292 4.70 -15.72 -0.70
N ALA A 293 4.24 -14.47 -0.57
CA ALA A 293 3.22 -14.11 0.40
C ALA A 293 1.97 -14.98 0.18
N ARG A 294 1.38 -15.49 1.26
CA ARG A 294 0.20 -16.37 1.16
C ARG A 294 -1.04 -15.57 0.82
N ALA A 295 -1.15 -14.37 1.39
CA ALA A 295 -2.27 -13.47 1.15
C ALA A 295 -2.02 -12.61 -0.10
N GLN A 296 -2.65 -13.00 -1.21
CA GLN A 296 -2.64 -12.23 -2.45
C GLN A 296 -3.80 -11.23 -2.51
N ASN A 297 -3.76 -10.30 -3.46
CA ASN A 297 -4.86 -9.35 -3.65
C ASN A 297 -6.07 -10.04 -4.27
N ASP A 298 -7.28 -9.79 -3.78
CA ASP A 298 -8.48 -10.38 -4.38
C ASP A 298 -8.92 -9.68 -5.68
N THR A 299 -8.22 -8.60 -6.04
CA THR A 299 -8.62 -7.66 -7.09
C THR A 299 -7.47 -7.33 -8.04
N VAL A 300 -7.83 -6.87 -9.24
CA VAL A 300 -6.94 -6.38 -10.29
C VAL A 300 -7.14 -4.88 -10.42
N HIS A 301 -6.40 -4.10 -9.63
CA HIS A 301 -6.59 -2.66 -9.54
C HIS A 301 -5.27 -1.89 -9.58
N CYS A 302 -5.36 -0.61 -9.95
CA CYS A 302 -4.31 0.38 -9.79
C CYS A 302 -4.72 1.37 -8.70
N THR A 303 -3.84 1.63 -7.74
CA THR A 303 -4.08 2.65 -6.71
C THR A 303 -3.75 4.04 -7.27
N LEU A 304 -4.75 4.92 -7.29
CA LEU A 304 -4.66 6.28 -7.84
C LEU A 304 -4.34 7.35 -6.79
N ALA A 305 -4.84 7.14 -5.58
CA ALA A 305 -4.61 8.01 -4.43
C ALA A 305 -4.93 7.27 -3.13
N ARG A 306 -4.46 7.84 -2.02
CA ARG A 306 -4.84 7.41 -0.67
C ARG A 306 -5.16 8.62 0.18
N LEU A 307 -6.32 8.60 0.83
CA LEU A 307 -6.73 9.55 1.85
C LEU A 307 -6.36 9.04 3.24
N PHE A 308 -6.07 9.97 4.14
CA PHE A 308 -5.84 9.70 5.55
C PHE A 308 -6.62 10.71 6.39
N VAL A 309 -7.26 10.19 7.44
CA VAL A 309 -7.84 11.01 8.51
C VAL A 309 -6.71 11.82 9.14
N ARG A 310 -6.93 13.14 9.30
CA ARG A 310 -5.97 14.06 9.89
C ARG A 310 -5.78 13.76 11.38
N SER A 311 -4.62 14.14 11.93
CA SER A 311 -4.30 13.92 13.34
C SER A 311 -5.18 14.72 14.31
N ASP A 312 -5.82 15.79 13.84
CA ASP A 312 -6.82 16.56 14.58
C ASP A 312 -8.18 15.85 14.70
N GLY A 313 -8.32 14.66 14.12
CA GLY A 313 -9.51 13.82 14.23
C GLY A 313 -10.61 14.21 13.25
N PHE A 314 -10.37 15.14 12.32
CA PHE A 314 -11.36 15.49 11.32
C PHE A 314 -11.65 14.30 10.40
N GLN A 315 -12.92 13.90 10.34
CA GLN A 315 -13.40 12.81 9.48
C GLN A 315 -14.12 13.38 8.26
N MET A 316 -14.10 12.61 7.17
CA MET A 316 -14.88 12.94 5.97
C MET A 316 -16.37 13.01 6.32
N ASP A 317 -16.98 14.16 6.08
CA ASP A 317 -18.42 14.33 6.29
C ASP A 317 -19.25 13.63 5.18
N PRO A 318 -20.55 13.38 5.42
CA PRO A 318 -21.40 12.69 4.45
C PRO A 318 -21.59 13.44 3.13
N GLU A 319 -21.47 14.76 3.10
CA GLU A 319 -21.61 15.55 1.87
C GLU A 319 -20.39 15.40 0.98
N CYS A 320 -19.20 15.49 1.57
CA CYS A 320 -17.92 15.20 0.93
C CYS A 320 -17.90 13.76 0.39
N ALA A 321 -18.34 12.77 1.19
CA ALA A 321 -18.42 11.37 0.75
C ALA A 321 -19.34 11.20 -0.47
N ARG A 322 -20.52 11.82 -0.49
CA ARG A 322 -21.42 11.82 -1.65
C ARG A 322 -20.81 12.49 -2.87
N ALA A 323 -20.12 13.62 -2.70
CA ALA A 323 -19.44 14.31 -3.78
C ALA A 323 -18.32 13.46 -4.40
N VAL A 324 -17.53 12.78 -3.56
CA VAL A 324 -16.49 11.84 -4.02
C VAL A 324 -17.09 10.64 -4.73
N HIS A 325 -18.21 10.09 -4.24
CA HIS A 325 -18.91 9.00 -4.91
C HIS A 325 -19.45 9.44 -6.29
N ALA A 326 -20.06 10.63 -6.39
CA ALA A 326 -20.52 11.19 -7.68
C ALA A 326 -19.37 11.45 -8.66
N MET A 327 -18.23 11.93 -8.17
CA MET A 327 -17.00 12.06 -8.96
C MET A 327 -16.55 10.69 -9.50
N CYS A 328 -16.49 9.67 -8.64
CA CYS A 328 -16.13 8.30 -9.04
C CYS A 328 -17.08 7.75 -10.11
N ALA A 329 -18.39 7.95 -9.96
CA ALA A 329 -19.39 7.53 -10.95
C ALA A 329 -19.20 8.25 -12.29
N THR A 330 -18.92 9.55 -12.28
CA THR A 330 -18.66 10.35 -13.49
C THR A 330 -17.42 9.84 -14.24
N VAL A 331 -16.32 9.62 -13.51
CA VAL A 331 -15.07 9.10 -14.09
C VAL A 331 -15.26 7.68 -14.60
N THR A 332 -15.99 6.85 -13.86
CA THR A 332 -16.37 5.49 -14.28
C THR A 332 -17.13 5.52 -15.60
N SER A 333 -18.17 6.36 -15.72
CA SER A 333 -18.94 6.48 -16.96
C SER A 333 -18.09 6.90 -18.15
N ALA A 334 -17.05 7.71 -17.93
CA ALA A 334 -16.16 8.17 -18.99
C ALA A 334 -15.10 7.14 -19.40
N LEU A 335 -14.72 6.23 -18.50
CA LEU A 335 -13.63 5.27 -18.71
C LEU A 335 -14.08 3.83 -18.90
N ARG A 336 -15.31 3.47 -18.52
CA ARG A 336 -15.79 2.09 -18.59
C ARG A 336 -15.64 1.53 -20.00
N GLY A 337 -15.07 0.33 -20.09
CA GLY A 337 -14.79 -0.33 -21.37
C GLY A 337 -13.49 0.15 -22.05
N ALA A 338 -12.81 1.18 -21.55
CA ALA A 338 -11.48 1.54 -22.02
C ALA A 338 -10.50 0.41 -21.70
N ARG A 339 -9.61 0.09 -22.65
CA ARG A 339 -8.68 -1.03 -22.52
C ARG A 339 -7.24 -0.58 -22.58
N PHE A 340 -6.39 -1.31 -21.87
CA PHE A 340 -4.95 -1.25 -22.09
C PHE A 340 -4.38 -2.66 -22.23
N LYS A 341 -3.33 -2.77 -23.05
CA LYS A 341 -2.62 -4.02 -23.32
C LYS A 341 -1.21 -3.93 -22.77
N ALA A 342 -0.85 -4.87 -21.92
CA ALA A 342 0.49 -5.00 -21.39
C ALA A 342 1.20 -6.18 -22.05
N ARG A 343 2.30 -5.90 -22.75
CA ARG A 343 3.17 -6.92 -23.37
C ARG A 343 4.22 -7.48 -22.44
N SER A 344 4.43 -6.82 -21.31
CA SER A 344 5.45 -7.13 -20.34
C SER A 344 4.93 -6.88 -18.94
N ALA A 345 5.35 -7.71 -17.99
CA ALA A 345 5.27 -7.39 -16.58
C ALA A 345 6.60 -6.80 -16.09
N THR A 346 6.58 -6.22 -14.90
CA THR A 346 7.79 -5.78 -14.22
C THR A 346 7.90 -6.52 -12.89
N TYR A 347 9.02 -7.19 -12.66
CA TYR A 347 9.43 -7.58 -11.32
C TYR A 347 10.00 -6.35 -10.62
N CYS A 348 9.51 -6.06 -9.41
CA CYS A 348 9.91 -4.89 -8.65
C CYS A 348 10.28 -5.27 -7.21
N VAL A 349 11.43 -4.75 -6.76
CA VAL A 349 11.80 -4.67 -5.36
C VAL A 349 11.55 -3.22 -4.93
N GLU A 350 10.54 -2.99 -4.09
CA GLU A 350 10.23 -1.64 -3.63
C GLU A 350 11.25 -1.16 -2.61
N ARG A 351 11.65 0.11 -2.71
CA ARG A 351 12.46 0.78 -1.68
C ARG A 351 11.60 1.64 -0.77
N THR A 352 10.56 2.22 -1.35
CA THR A 352 9.62 3.12 -0.69
C THR A 352 8.24 2.48 -0.61
N PHE A 353 7.53 2.67 0.51
CA PHE A 353 6.26 1.98 0.75
C PHE A 353 5.24 2.21 -0.37
N SER A 354 4.74 1.12 -0.97
CA SER A 354 3.72 1.17 -2.03
C SER A 354 4.17 1.97 -3.25
N HIS A 355 5.48 2.01 -3.50
CA HIS A 355 6.11 2.76 -4.58
C HIS A 355 7.12 1.89 -5.33
N CYS A 356 6.98 1.81 -6.65
CA CYS A 356 7.82 0.96 -7.49
C CYS A 356 9.11 1.67 -7.94
N ASP A 357 9.93 2.12 -6.98
CA ASP A 357 11.12 2.97 -7.22
C ASP A 357 12.48 2.28 -6.98
N GLY A 358 12.48 1.04 -6.52
CA GLY A 358 13.72 0.28 -6.32
C GLY A 358 14.14 -0.47 -7.59
N ARG A 359 14.68 -1.69 -7.43
CA ARG A 359 15.10 -2.53 -8.56
C ARG A 359 13.87 -2.90 -9.39
N ARG A 360 13.98 -2.73 -10.71
CA ARG A 360 12.95 -3.09 -11.69
C ARG A 360 13.56 -3.93 -12.81
N ALA A 361 12.91 -5.03 -13.13
CA ALA A 361 13.25 -5.85 -14.28
C ALA A 361 12.00 -6.05 -15.14
N ARG A 362 12.07 -5.61 -16.40
CA ARG A 362 10.98 -5.78 -17.37
C ARG A 362 11.06 -7.17 -17.97
N ILE A 363 9.97 -7.92 -17.91
CA ILE A 363 9.87 -9.31 -18.33
C ILE A 363 8.80 -9.42 -19.42
N SER A 364 9.16 -9.97 -20.59
CA SER A 364 8.19 -10.22 -21.66
C SER A 364 7.16 -11.26 -21.23
N LEU A 365 5.89 -11.05 -21.57
CA LEU A 365 4.82 -12.02 -21.32
C LEU A 365 4.61 -12.99 -22.49
N GLY A 366 5.11 -12.64 -23.68
CA GLY A 366 5.14 -13.47 -24.89
C GLY A 366 6.56 -13.65 -25.36
#